data_AF-A0A381NT68-F1
#
_entry.id   AF-A0A381NT68-F1
#
_cell.length_a   1.000
_cell.length_b   1.000
_cell.length_c   1.000
_cell.angle_alpha   90.00
_cell.angle_beta   90.00
_cell.angle_gamma   90.00
#
_symmetry.space_group_name_H-M   'P 1'
#
loop_
_entity.id
_entity.type
_entity.pdbx_description
1 polymer ?
#
loop_
_entity_poly.entity_id
_entity_poly.type
_entity_poly.pdbx_seq_one_letter_code
_entity_poly.pdbx_strand_id
1 'polypeptide(L)'
;MTRLEAVRDLSRSEHPTSLALPLVMGALCAGAIFWGLRNPEWGDSLRSMLGMGLVVIFIAWQFAQAWWMRVPFREFALVRSEVDGADASQQGQLLNALSPALWMAVGFVVFIVLARYSDSFNNQFDTFFKFSWVALMLGLGTTVFLLLRRMQGDAATDARVAAFSGWFALGYWGFLAYHAGVLLYSLSRDPSFVFDLVFMFITILVAIYSLSVQALKAEGIINRQNVIFYATAFTIAYGASSFFLTADEGLISDPKTVGRVAHIIVLASGMLVLLLANYNFLTGRGLMKKGFFEALRGQ
;
A
#
# COMPACT_ATOMS: atom_id res chain seq x y z
N MET A 1 -13.04 21.71 31.41
CA MET A 1 -12.65 20.98 30.19
C MET A 1 -11.24 21.39 29.83
N THR A 2 -10.31 20.45 29.86
CA THR A 2 -8.94 20.69 29.40
C THR A 2 -8.91 20.84 27.87
N ARG A 3 -7.97 21.62 27.32
CA ARG A 3 -7.88 21.85 25.86
C ARG A 3 -7.74 20.56 25.04
N LEU A 4 -7.19 19.50 25.66
CA LEU A 4 -7.06 18.16 25.09
C LEU A 4 -8.38 17.39 25.03
N GLU A 5 -9.28 17.58 25.99
CA GLU A 5 -10.62 16.97 25.98
C GLU A 5 -11.48 17.57 24.87
N ALA A 6 -11.41 18.89 24.66
CA ALA A 6 -12.15 19.56 23.60
C ALA A 6 -11.71 19.09 22.18
N VAL A 7 -10.41 18.91 21.96
CA VAL A 7 -9.88 18.36 20.70
C VAL A 7 -10.31 16.90 20.52
N ARG A 8 -10.30 16.10 21.60
CA ARG A 8 -10.75 14.71 21.58
C ARG A 8 -12.24 14.61 21.23
N ASP A 9 -13.08 15.45 21.81
CA ASP A 9 -14.52 15.42 21.59
C ASP A 9 -14.89 15.93 20.19
N LEU A 10 -14.18 16.94 19.66
CA LEU A 10 -14.30 17.38 18.26
C LEU A 10 -13.87 16.30 17.25
N SER A 11 -12.81 15.54 17.56
CA SER A 11 -12.34 14.45 16.69
C SER A 11 -13.29 13.24 16.63
N ARG A 12 -14.20 13.12 17.60
CA ARG A 12 -15.18 12.02 17.75
C ARG A 12 -16.61 12.43 17.39
N SER A 13 -16.84 13.68 16.99
CA SER A 13 -18.18 14.19 16.75
C SER A 13 -18.70 13.79 15.36
N GLU A 14 -19.92 13.24 15.31
CA GLU A 14 -20.62 12.85 14.07
C GLU A 14 -21.22 14.06 13.33
N HIS A 15 -21.18 15.25 13.93
CA HIS A 15 -21.70 16.47 13.33
C HIS A 15 -20.72 17.05 12.28
N PRO A 16 -21.19 17.66 11.18
CA PRO A 16 -20.33 18.29 10.16
C PRO A 16 -19.37 19.36 10.69
N THR A 17 -19.57 19.87 11.91
CA THR A 17 -18.61 20.75 12.60
C THR A 17 -17.30 20.04 12.96
N SER A 18 -17.23 18.71 12.96
CA SER A 18 -15.98 17.95 13.10
C SER A 18 -15.00 18.18 11.93
N LEU A 19 -15.48 18.62 10.76
CA LEU A 19 -14.64 19.00 9.62
C LEU A 19 -14.02 20.40 9.78
N ALA A 20 -14.60 21.26 10.62
CA ALA A 20 -14.10 22.62 10.81
C ALA A 20 -12.71 22.64 11.46
N LEU A 21 -12.44 21.75 12.42
CA LEU A 21 -11.14 21.69 13.08
C LEU A 21 -10.00 21.26 12.13
N PRO A 22 -10.11 20.17 11.35
CA PRO A 22 -9.16 19.84 10.30
C PRO A 22 -8.93 20.96 9.29
N LEU A 23 -10.01 21.65 8.87
CA LEU A 23 -9.93 22.73 7.89
C LEU A 23 -9.20 23.95 8.45
N VAL A 24 -9.53 24.40 9.66
CA VAL A 24 -8.89 25.55 10.32
C VAL A 24 -7.42 25.24 10.61
N MET A 25 -7.11 24.06 11.16
CA MET A 25 -5.72 23.65 11.37
C MET A 25 -4.95 23.57 10.05
N GLY A 26 -5.57 22.98 9.02
CA GLY A 26 -4.97 22.89 7.69
C GLY A 26 -4.67 24.26 7.10
N ALA A 27 -5.62 25.19 7.18
CA ALA A 27 -5.46 26.56 6.70
C ALA A 27 -4.37 27.32 7.47
N LEU A 28 -4.32 27.19 8.80
CA LEU A 28 -3.28 27.80 9.63
C LEU A 28 -1.89 27.24 9.31
N CYS A 29 -1.76 25.91 9.19
CA CYS A 29 -0.50 25.28 8.82
C CYS A 29 -0.06 25.68 7.42
N ALA A 30 -0.97 25.68 6.45
CA ALA A 30 -0.69 26.11 5.08
C ALA A 30 -0.27 27.59 5.03
N GLY A 31 -0.96 28.47 5.76
CA GLY A 31 -0.61 29.88 5.86
C GLY A 31 0.76 30.12 6.50
N ALA A 32 1.09 29.38 7.57
CA ALA A 32 2.40 29.44 8.22
C ALA A 32 3.54 28.98 7.30
N ILE A 33 3.33 27.87 6.58
CA ILE A 33 4.29 27.37 5.59
C ILE A 33 4.47 28.38 4.45
N PHE A 34 3.37 28.90 3.91
CA PHE A 34 3.40 29.87 2.82
C PHE A 34 4.16 31.15 3.19
N TRP A 35 3.89 31.70 4.38
CA TRP A 35 4.58 32.90 4.85
C TRP A 35 6.06 32.61 5.13
N GLY A 36 6.36 31.46 5.73
CA GLY A 36 7.72 31.07 6.03
C GLY A 36 8.58 30.82 4.79
N LEU A 37 8.03 30.21 3.75
CA LEU A 37 8.73 29.97 2.48
C LEU A 37 9.09 31.28 1.75
N ARG A 38 8.40 32.38 2.04
CA ARG A 38 8.68 33.71 1.47
C ARG A 38 9.63 34.55 2.31
N ASN A 39 10.11 34.03 3.45
CA ASN A 39 11.07 34.76 4.27
C ASN A 39 12.45 34.77 3.59
N PRO A 40 13.09 35.94 3.39
CA PRO A 40 14.34 36.03 2.64
C PRO A 40 15.56 35.48 3.39
N GLU A 41 15.50 35.32 4.72
CA GLU A 41 16.65 34.85 5.52
C GLU A 41 16.66 33.32 5.70
N TRP A 42 15.48 32.69 5.82
CA TRP A 42 15.36 31.27 6.14
C TRP A 42 14.38 30.49 5.26
N GLY A 43 13.77 31.12 4.26
CA GLY A 43 12.84 30.47 3.33
C GLY A 43 13.44 29.28 2.59
N ASP A 44 14.69 29.39 2.13
CA ASP A 44 15.40 28.30 1.45
C ASP A 44 15.73 27.13 2.38
N SER A 45 16.13 27.43 3.62
CA SER A 45 16.37 26.42 4.66
C SER A 45 15.07 25.70 5.03
N LEU A 46 13.96 26.44 5.18
CA LEU A 46 12.63 25.88 5.40
C LEU A 46 12.18 25.01 4.22
N ARG A 47 12.43 25.44 2.97
CA ARG A 47 12.15 24.67 1.76
C ARG A 47 12.93 23.35 1.79
N SER A 48 14.23 23.38 2.06
CA SER A 48 15.05 22.16 2.17
C SER A 48 14.57 21.23 3.30
N MET A 49 14.23 21.78 4.46
CA MET A 49 13.74 21.01 5.61
C MET A 49 12.39 20.35 5.32
N LEU A 50 11.44 21.09 4.74
CA LEU A 50 10.13 20.57 4.34
C LEU A 50 10.27 19.53 3.23
N GLY A 51 11.18 19.73 2.27
CA GLY A 51 11.49 18.74 1.24
C GLY A 51 12.01 17.43 1.83
N MET A 52 12.95 17.50 2.76
CA MET A 52 13.45 16.32 3.47
C MET A 52 12.36 15.65 4.32
N GLY A 53 11.54 16.44 5.02
CA GLY A 53 10.38 15.94 5.76
C GLY A 53 9.38 15.21 4.87
N LEU A 54 9.10 15.76 3.68
CA LEU A 54 8.23 15.12 2.67
C LEU A 54 8.83 13.81 2.16
N VAL A 55 10.15 13.73 1.93
CA VAL A 55 10.81 12.46 1.57
C VAL A 55 10.61 11.41 2.67
N VAL A 56 10.80 11.78 3.93
CA VAL A 56 10.63 10.85 5.06
C VAL A 56 9.18 10.38 5.17
N ILE A 57 8.22 11.30 5.07
CA ILE A 57 6.78 10.97 5.08
C ILE A 57 6.45 10.06 3.89
N PHE A 58 6.96 10.38 2.70
CA PHE A 58 6.74 9.61 1.49
C PHE A 58 7.35 8.21 1.57
N ILE A 59 8.52 8.04 2.20
CA ILE A 59 9.13 6.75 2.47
C ILE A 59 8.32 5.95 3.49
N ALA A 60 7.97 6.54 4.63
CA ALA A 60 7.15 5.90 5.66
C ALA A 60 5.79 5.47 5.09
N TRP A 61 5.26 6.26 4.14
CA TRP A 61 4.05 5.94 3.42
C TRP A 61 4.15 4.67 2.59
N GLN A 62 5.26 4.43 1.90
CA GLN A 62 5.45 3.20 1.12
C GLN A 62 5.33 1.94 1.99
N PHE A 63 5.88 2.00 3.20
CA PHE A 63 5.70 0.92 4.18
C PHE A 63 4.25 0.79 4.64
N ALA A 64 3.59 1.92 4.94
CA ALA A 64 2.20 1.93 5.38
C ALA A 64 1.26 1.39 4.28
N GLN A 65 1.51 1.72 3.02
CA GLN A 65 0.79 1.21 1.87
C GLN A 65 0.90 -0.31 1.78
N ALA A 66 2.12 -0.86 1.77
CA ALA A 66 2.32 -2.31 1.77
C ALA A 66 1.62 -2.98 2.97
N TRP A 67 1.73 -2.38 4.16
CA TRP A 67 1.11 -2.88 5.37
C TRP A 67 -0.42 -2.90 5.27
N TRP A 68 -1.07 -1.81 4.86
CA TRP A 68 -2.52 -1.71 4.80
C TRP A 68 -3.15 -2.49 3.66
N MET A 69 -2.48 -2.58 2.50
CA MET A 69 -2.91 -3.42 1.38
C MET A 69 -3.05 -4.89 1.80
N ARG A 70 -2.37 -5.35 2.86
CA ARG A 70 -2.48 -6.72 3.36
C ARG A 70 -3.89 -7.06 3.85
N VAL A 71 -4.62 -6.10 4.41
CA VAL A 71 -5.87 -6.37 5.12
C VAL A 71 -6.92 -7.03 4.22
N PRO A 72 -7.32 -6.45 3.06
CA PRO A 72 -8.31 -7.11 2.19
C PRO A 72 -7.88 -8.49 1.71
N PHE A 73 -6.61 -8.67 1.31
CA PHE A 73 -6.11 -9.96 0.84
C PHE A 73 -6.06 -11.00 1.96
N ARG A 74 -5.73 -10.57 3.18
CA ARG A 74 -5.74 -11.43 4.36
C ARG A 74 -7.17 -11.88 4.69
N GLU A 75 -8.13 -10.96 4.72
CA GLU A 75 -9.53 -11.31 5.01
C GLU A 75 -10.07 -12.30 3.98
N PHE A 76 -9.78 -12.07 2.71
CA PHE A 76 -10.15 -12.99 1.64
C PHE A 76 -9.49 -14.37 1.82
N ALA A 77 -8.19 -14.41 2.13
CA ALA A 77 -7.46 -15.64 2.35
C ALA A 77 -7.94 -16.43 3.58
N LEU A 78 -8.31 -15.74 4.67
CA LEU A 78 -8.88 -16.36 5.87
C LEU A 78 -10.19 -17.09 5.53
N VAL A 79 -11.13 -16.40 4.88
CA VAL A 79 -12.41 -17.00 4.45
C VAL A 79 -12.18 -18.22 3.57
N ARG A 80 -11.22 -18.15 2.66
CA ARG A 80 -10.89 -19.28 1.77
C ARG A 80 -10.18 -20.43 2.49
N SER A 81 -9.45 -20.16 3.56
CA SER A 81 -8.76 -21.19 4.36
C SER A 81 -9.69 -21.98 5.29
N GLU A 82 -10.87 -21.45 5.58
CA GLU A 82 -11.90 -22.10 6.41
C GLU A 82 -12.78 -23.06 5.61
N VAL A 83 -12.75 -22.98 4.27
CA VAL A 83 -13.49 -23.90 3.41
C VAL A 83 -12.76 -25.23 3.34
N ASP A 84 -13.33 -26.25 3.97
CA ASP A 84 -12.80 -27.61 3.90
C ASP A 84 -12.96 -28.17 2.48
N GLY A 85 -11.84 -28.61 1.88
CA GLY A 85 -11.80 -29.25 0.57
C GLY A 85 -10.70 -30.31 0.52
N ALA A 86 -11.00 -31.46 -0.09
CA ALA A 86 -10.08 -32.59 -0.17
C ALA A 86 -8.72 -32.23 -0.78
N ASP A 87 -8.69 -31.25 -1.71
CA ASP A 87 -7.49 -30.81 -2.43
C ASP A 87 -6.95 -29.44 -1.97
N ALA A 88 -7.46 -28.88 -0.87
CA ALA A 88 -7.13 -27.52 -0.44
C ALA A 88 -5.62 -27.32 -0.20
N SER A 89 -4.92 -28.35 0.28
CA SER A 89 -3.47 -28.31 0.47
C SER A 89 -2.70 -28.20 -0.85
N GLN A 90 -3.01 -29.05 -1.83
CA GLN A 90 -2.34 -29.05 -3.13
C GLN A 90 -2.64 -27.75 -3.90
N GLN A 91 -3.90 -27.32 -3.89
CA GLN A 91 -4.32 -26.09 -4.52
C GLN A 91 -3.61 -24.87 -3.91
N GLY A 92 -3.52 -24.80 -2.58
CA GLY A 92 -2.83 -23.72 -1.87
C GLY A 92 -1.35 -23.65 -2.21
N GLN A 93 -0.66 -24.78 -2.25
CA GLN A 93 0.75 -24.86 -2.62
C GLN A 93 0.99 -24.43 -4.08
N LEU A 94 0.14 -24.88 -5.01
CA LEU A 94 0.21 -24.47 -6.41
C LEU A 94 -0.04 -22.97 -6.57
N LEU A 95 -1.06 -22.42 -5.90
CA LEU A 95 -1.34 -20.99 -5.92
C LEU A 95 -0.15 -20.20 -5.39
N ASN A 96 0.45 -20.60 -4.28
CA ASN A 96 1.60 -19.89 -3.72
C ASN A 96 2.80 -19.87 -4.69
N ALA A 97 3.08 -21.00 -5.34
CA ALA A 97 4.18 -21.11 -6.31
C ALA A 97 3.91 -20.35 -7.62
N LEU A 98 2.67 -20.40 -8.13
CA LEU A 98 2.32 -19.89 -9.46
C LEU A 98 1.81 -18.45 -9.45
N SER A 99 1.47 -17.87 -8.29
CA SER A 99 0.98 -16.48 -8.19
C SER A 99 1.91 -15.45 -8.84
N PRO A 100 3.24 -15.47 -8.62
CA PRO A 100 4.15 -14.54 -9.30
C PRO A 100 4.11 -14.71 -10.82
N ALA A 101 4.06 -15.96 -11.31
CA ALA A 101 4.03 -16.27 -12.74
C ALA A 101 2.70 -15.85 -13.40
N LEU A 102 1.59 -16.03 -12.70
CA LEU A 102 0.28 -15.57 -13.15
C LEU A 102 0.28 -14.04 -13.31
N TRP A 103 0.73 -13.31 -12.30
CA TRP A 103 0.78 -11.85 -12.37
C TRP A 103 1.83 -11.32 -13.34
N MET A 104 2.91 -12.06 -13.57
CA MET A 104 3.85 -11.78 -14.65
C MET A 104 3.16 -11.83 -16.02
N ALA A 105 2.34 -12.86 -16.27
CA ALA A 105 1.58 -12.99 -17.51
C ALA A 105 0.50 -11.91 -17.66
N VAL A 106 -0.25 -11.62 -16.59
CA VAL A 106 -1.24 -10.52 -16.58
C VAL A 106 -0.56 -9.19 -16.86
N GLY A 107 0.58 -8.91 -16.22
CA GLY A 107 1.37 -7.70 -16.47
C GLY A 107 1.80 -7.58 -17.93
N PHE A 108 2.26 -8.67 -18.56
CA PHE A 108 2.57 -8.68 -19.99
C PHE A 108 1.38 -8.31 -20.85
N VAL A 109 0.19 -8.85 -20.59
CA VAL A 109 -1.03 -8.50 -21.33
C VAL A 109 -1.31 -7.01 -21.19
N VAL A 110 -1.22 -6.46 -19.98
CA VAL A 110 -1.39 -5.02 -19.73
C VAL A 110 -0.35 -4.19 -20.50
N PHE A 111 0.92 -4.56 -20.46
CA PHE A 111 1.97 -3.84 -21.19
C PHE A 111 1.77 -3.88 -22.70
N ILE A 112 1.35 -5.02 -23.26
CA ILE A 112 1.02 -5.14 -24.69
C ILE A 112 -0.15 -4.21 -25.04
N VAL A 113 -1.19 -4.15 -24.21
CA VAL A 113 -2.32 -3.24 -24.40
C VAL A 113 -1.84 -1.79 -24.35
N LEU A 114 -1.07 -1.41 -23.33
CA LEU A 114 -0.53 -0.05 -23.20
C LEU A 114 0.37 0.34 -24.38
N ALA A 115 1.21 -0.58 -24.86
CA ALA A 115 2.05 -0.37 -26.03
C ALA A 115 1.24 -0.12 -27.31
N ARG A 116 0.05 -0.70 -27.44
CA ARG A 116 -0.84 -0.44 -28.60
C ARG A 116 -1.47 0.94 -28.56
N TYR A 117 -1.70 1.50 -27.37
CA TYR A 117 -2.41 2.78 -27.21
C TYR A 117 -1.51 3.97 -26.89
N SER A 118 -0.23 3.73 -26.58
CA SER A 118 0.74 4.77 -26.27
C SER A 118 2.06 4.52 -26.99
N ASP A 119 2.33 5.30 -28.03
CA ASP A 119 3.59 5.23 -28.79
C ASP A 119 4.80 5.43 -27.87
N SER A 120 4.67 6.30 -26.87
CA SER A 120 5.73 6.51 -25.90
C SER A 120 5.97 5.31 -24.99
N PHE A 121 4.95 4.52 -24.67
CA PHE A 121 5.15 3.27 -23.92
C PHE A 121 5.70 2.18 -24.84
N ASN A 122 5.22 2.11 -26.09
CA ASN A 122 5.68 1.14 -27.09
C ASN A 122 7.20 1.20 -27.31
N ASN A 123 7.75 2.41 -27.43
CA ASN A 123 9.19 2.63 -27.58
C ASN A 123 10.02 2.12 -26.39
N GLN A 124 9.42 2.01 -25.21
CA GLN A 124 10.07 1.52 -23.99
C GLN A 124 9.80 0.05 -23.71
N PHE A 125 8.76 -0.54 -24.32
CA PHE A 125 8.46 -1.96 -24.23
C PHE A 125 9.39 -2.79 -25.13
N ASP A 126 10.68 -2.52 -25.00
CA ASP A 126 11.77 -3.15 -25.74
C ASP A 126 12.16 -4.50 -25.13
N THR A 127 13.18 -5.14 -25.71
CA THR A 127 13.67 -6.43 -25.22
C THR A 127 14.22 -6.35 -23.80
N PHE A 128 14.84 -5.22 -23.43
CA PHE A 128 15.42 -5.03 -22.11
C PHE A 128 14.34 -4.93 -21.03
N PHE A 129 13.27 -4.17 -21.26
CA PHE A 129 12.13 -4.08 -20.36
C PHE A 129 11.49 -5.46 -20.17
N LYS A 130 11.23 -6.18 -21.25
CA LYS A 130 10.60 -7.52 -21.21
C LYS A 130 11.45 -8.50 -20.41
N PHE A 131 12.77 -8.51 -20.62
CA PHE A 131 13.70 -9.35 -19.87
C PHE A 131 13.73 -8.96 -18.40
N SER A 132 13.84 -7.66 -18.10
CA SER A 132 13.90 -7.14 -16.73
C SER A 132 12.62 -7.46 -15.95
N TRP A 133 11.45 -7.38 -16.59
CA TRP A 133 10.17 -7.78 -16.01
C TRP A 133 10.16 -9.25 -15.60
N VAL A 134 10.56 -10.15 -16.51
CA VAL A 134 10.63 -11.58 -16.23
C VAL A 134 11.63 -11.88 -15.11
N ALA A 135 12.83 -11.33 -15.20
CA ALA A 135 13.88 -11.54 -14.22
C ALA A 135 13.46 -11.05 -12.81
N LEU A 136 12.84 -9.86 -12.73
CA LEU A 136 12.36 -9.29 -11.47
C LEU A 136 11.23 -10.15 -10.87
N MET A 137 10.22 -10.51 -11.67
CA MET A 137 9.09 -11.30 -11.18
C MET A 137 9.49 -12.70 -10.75
N LEU A 138 10.35 -13.38 -11.51
CA LEU A 138 10.86 -14.70 -11.14
C LEU A 138 11.81 -14.63 -9.94
N GLY A 139 12.68 -13.63 -9.87
CA GLY A 139 13.62 -13.44 -8.77
C GLY A 139 12.90 -13.18 -7.44
N LEU A 140 11.98 -12.21 -7.41
CA LEU A 140 11.18 -11.91 -6.23
C LEU A 140 10.25 -13.09 -5.88
N GLY A 141 9.57 -13.66 -6.88
CA GLY A 141 8.65 -14.78 -6.72
C GLY A 141 9.33 -16.00 -6.08
N THR A 142 10.45 -16.41 -6.65
CA THR A 142 11.24 -17.55 -6.16
C THR A 142 11.77 -17.28 -4.74
N THR A 143 12.28 -16.07 -4.50
CA THR A 143 12.79 -15.70 -3.18
C THR A 143 11.71 -15.80 -2.10
N VAL A 144 10.53 -15.20 -2.34
CA VAL A 144 9.41 -15.28 -1.39
C VAL A 144 8.93 -16.71 -1.22
N PHE A 145 8.79 -17.48 -2.30
CA PHE A 145 8.36 -18.87 -2.23
C PHE A 145 9.30 -19.72 -1.36
N LEU A 146 10.62 -19.60 -1.55
CA LEU A 146 11.61 -20.34 -0.76
C LEU A 146 11.57 -19.92 0.71
N LEU A 147 11.45 -18.63 0.99
CA LEU A 147 11.34 -18.11 2.37
C LEU A 147 10.05 -18.58 3.04
N LEU A 148 8.92 -18.55 2.34
CA LEU A 148 7.64 -19.07 2.84
C LEU A 148 7.72 -20.56 3.12
N ARG A 149 8.28 -21.35 2.20
CA ARG A 149 8.45 -22.79 2.38
C ARG A 149 9.34 -23.11 3.58
N ARG A 150 10.44 -22.38 3.76
CA ARG A 150 11.35 -22.55 4.91
C ARG A 150 10.67 -22.18 6.23
N MET A 151 9.85 -21.14 6.23
CA MET A 151 9.13 -20.68 7.42
C MET A 151 7.98 -21.62 7.81
N GLN A 152 7.27 -22.17 6.83
CA GLN A 152 6.14 -23.08 7.06
C GLN A 152 6.60 -24.49 7.48
N GLY A 153 7.76 -24.96 6.98
CA GLY A 153 8.25 -26.30 7.28
C GLY A 153 7.22 -27.38 6.96
N ASP A 154 6.98 -28.29 7.90
CA ASP A 154 6.01 -29.39 7.76
C ASP A 154 4.57 -28.89 7.69
N ALA A 155 4.28 -27.70 8.24
CA ALA A 155 2.95 -27.09 8.17
C ALA A 155 2.61 -26.60 6.76
N ALA A 156 3.56 -26.57 5.82
CA ALA A 156 3.30 -26.18 4.43
C ALA A 156 2.34 -27.13 3.70
N THR A 157 2.18 -28.37 4.18
CA THR A 157 1.22 -29.34 3.65
C THR A 157 -0.10 -29.38 4.41
N ASP A 158 -0.23 -28.64 5.52
CA ASP A 158 -1.51 -28.48 6.20
C ASP A 158 -2.49 -27.73 5.29
N ALA A 159 -3.70 -28.27 5.16
CA ALA A 159 -4.69 -27.76 4.21
C ALA A 159 -5.06 -26.29 4.47
N ARG A 160 -5.19 -25.88 5.74
CA ARG A 160 -5.56 -24.51 6.09
C ARG A 160 -4.40 -23.55 5.87
N VAL A 161 -3.19 -23.94 6.28
CA VAL A 161 -1.97 -23.15 6.07
C VAL A 161 -1.69 -22.95 4.59
N ALA A 162 -1.73 -24.02 3.81
CA ALA A 162 -1.51 -23.97 2.37
C ALA A 162 -2.57 -23.12 1.67
N ALA A 163 -3.86 -23.31 2.00
CA ALA A 163 -4.95 -22.52 1.44
C ALA A 163 -4.80 -21.02 1.76
N PHE A 164 -4.57 -20.67 3.03
CA PHE A 164 -4.33 -19.28 3.43
C PHE A 164 -3.15 -18.69 2.66
N SER A 165 -2.02 -19.39 2.64
CA SER A 165 -0.80 -18.92 1.99
C SER A 165 -1.00 -18.69 0.49
N GLY A 166 -1.63 -19.64 -0.19
CA GLY A 166 -1.88 -19.57 -1.63
C GLY A 166 -2.85 -18.46 -2.02
N TRP A 167 -3.98 -18.32 -1.32
CA TRP A 167 -4.94 -17.26 -1.62
C TRP A 167 -4.43 -15.86 -1.25
N PHE A 168 -3.66 -15.76 -0.16
CA PHE A 168 -3.01 -14.51 0.20
C PHE A 168 -1.95 -14.12 -0.83
N ALA A 169 -1.10 -15.07 -1.25
CA ALA A 169 -0.12 -14.86 -2.30
C ALA A 169 -0.78 -14.43 -3.61
N LEU A 170 -1.87 -15.08 -4.03
CA LEU A 170 -2.59 -14.74 -5.26
C LEU A 170 -3.06 -13.29 -5.26
N GLY A 171 -3.65 -12.81 -4.17
CA GLY A 171 -4.08 -11.42 -4.09
C GLY A 171 -2.91 -10.43 -3.99
N TYR A 172 -1.99 -10.69 -3.05
CA TYR A 172 -0.93 -9.75 -2.70
C TYR A 172 0.15 -9.62 -3.79
N TRP A 173 0.38 -10.67 -4.59
CA TRP A 173 1.28 -10.59 -5.74
C TRP A 173 0.78 -9.64 -6.83
N GLY A 174 -0.52 -9.39 -6.94
CA GLY A 174 -1.04 -8.36 -7.86
C GLY A 174 -0.57 -6.96 -7.48
N PHE A 175 -0.56 -6.67 -6.17
CA PHE A 175 0.00 -5.43 -5.64
C PHE A 175 1.51 -5.33 -5.89
N LEU A 176 2.28 -6.40 -5.62
CA LEU A 176 3.72 -6.40 -5.86
C LEU A 176 4.08 -6.30 -7.35
N ALA A 177 3.39 -7.05 -8.21
CA ALA A 177 3.58 -7.04 -9.65
C ALA A 177 3.33 -5.63 -10.23
N TYR A 178 2.30 -4.94 -9.72
CA TYR A 178 2.07 -3.55 -10.07
C TYR A 178 3.26 -2.66 -9.71
N HIS A 179 3.73 -2.68 -8.45
CA HIS A 179 4.86 -1.84 -8.04
C HIS A 179 6.17 -2.21 -8.77
N ALA A 180 6.35 -3.48 -9.13
CA ALA A 180 7.46 -3.93 -9.97
C ALA A 180 7.36 -3.37 -11.40
N GLY A 181 6.16 -3.35 -11.98
CA GLY A 181 5.93 -2.78 -13.32
C GLY A 181 6.19 -1.28 -13.35
N VAL A 182 5.71 -0.54 -12.34
CA VAL A 182 5.96 0.90 -12.22
C VAL A 182 7.42 1.19 -11.92
N LEU A 183 8.09 0.38 -11.10
CA LEU A 183 9.53 0.51 -10.89
C LEU A 183 10.28 0.44 -12.22
N LEU A 184 10.01 -0.57 -13.05
CA LEU A 184 10.66 -0.70 -14.36
C LEU A 184 10.31 0.44 -15.30
N TYR A 185 9.06 0.88 -15.31
CA TYR A 185 8.64 2.05 -16.09
C TYR A 185 9.31 3.36 -15.63
N SER A 186 9.54 3.53 -14.33
CA SER A 186 10.20 4.70 -13.76
C SER A 186 11.71 4.76 -14.02
N LEU A 187 12.32 3.66 -14.49
CA LEU A 187 13.70 3.66 -14.96
C LEU A 187 13.86 4.40 -16.30
N SER A 188 12.80 4.47 -17.10
CA SER A 188 12.82 4.98 -18.47
C SER A 188 12.01 6.27 -18.68
N ARG A 189 11.31 6.79 -17.66
CA ARG A 189 10.47 7.98 -17.81
C ARG A 189 10.35 8.86 -16.55
N ASP A 190 9.95 10.11 -16.76
CA ASP A 190 9.40 10.97 -15.71
C ASP A 190 8.12 10.37 -15.12
N PRO A 191 7.88 10.53 -13.80
CA PRO A 191 6.66 10.05 -13.16
C PRO A 191 5.42 10.60 -13.87
N SER A 192 4.49 9.71 -14.22
CA SER A 192 3.26 10.11 -14.90
C SER A 192 2.19 10.40 -13.88
N PHE A 193 1.88 11.70 -13.71
CA PHE A 193 0.87 12.18 -12.78
C PHE A 193 -0.48 11.44 -12.92
N VAL A 194 -0.91 11.08 -14.14
CA VAL A 194 -2.21 10.40 -14.37
C VAL A 194 -2.21 8.98 -13.83
N PHE A 195 -1.13 8.21 -14.05
CA PHE A 195 -1.02 6.87 -13.48
C PHE A 195 -0.94 6.96 -11.96
N ASP A 196 -0.08 7.85 -11.44
CA ASP A 196 0.04 8.07 -9.99
C ASP A 196 -1.30 8.49 -9.34
N LEU A 197 -2.13 9.28 -10.04
CA LEU A 197 -3.46 9.70 -9.58
C LEU A 197 -4.45 8.52 -9.48
N VAL A 198 -4.51 7.66 -10.51
CA VAL A 198 -5.39 6.47 -10.51
C VAL A 198 -4.98 5.51 -9.40
N PHE A 199 -3.68 5.28 -9.22
CA PHE A 199 -3.18 4.42 -8.15
C PHE A 199 -3.33 5.04 -6.78
N MET A 200 -3.21 6.36 -6.69
CA MET A 200 -3.53 7.07 -5.47
C MET A 200 -4.99 6.85 -5.09
N PHE A 201 -5.91 6.97 -6.04
CA PHE A 201 -7.32 6.72 -5.81
C PHE A 201 -7.60 5.28 -5.33
N ILE A 202 -7.05 4.27 -6.00
CA ILE A 202 -7.19 2.86 -5.58
C ILE A 202 -6.61 2.63 -4.19
N THR A 203 -5.42 3.18 -3.92
CA THR A 203 -4.74 3.04 -2.62
C THR A 203 -5.53 3.71 -1.51
N ILE A 204 -6.13 4.88 -1.76
CA ILE A 204 -7.03 5.55 -0.82
C ILE A 204 -8.24 4.68 -0.52
N LEU A 205 -8.91 4.13 -1.53
CA LEU A 205 -10.07 3.26 -1.30
C LEU A 205 -9.70 2.04 -0.45
N VAL A 206 -8.57 1.39 -0.75
CA VAL A 206 -8.12 0.22 0.03
C VAL A 206 -7.69 0.60 1.44
N ALA A 207 -7.05 1.75 1.62
CA ALA A 207 -6.71 2.24 2.95
C ALA A 207 -7.96 2.55 3.77
N ILE A 208 -8.96 3.21 3.18
CA ILE A 208 -10.27 3.44 3.83
C ILE A 208 -10.90 2.10 4.21
N TYR A 209 -10.91 1.13 3.32
CA TYR A 209 -11.40 -0.22 3.63
C TYR A 209 -10.64 -0.85 4.79
N SER A 210 -9.31 -0.84 4.74
CA SER A 210 -8.42 -1.41 5.77
C SER A 210 -8.63 -0.75 7.14
N LEU A 211 -8.73 0.58 7.17
CA LEU A 211 -9.02 1.37 8.35
C LEU A 211 -10.42 1.06 8.89
N SER A 212 -11.41 0.90 8.00
CA SER A 212 -12.78 0.53 8.36
C SER A 212 -12.86 -0.85 8.99
N VAL A 213 -12.13 -1.84 8.45
CA VAL A 213 -12.04 -3.19 9.02
C VAL A 213 -11.42 -3.15 10.42
N GLN A 214 -10.28 -2.46 10.58
CA GLN A 214 -9.61 -2.34 11.88
C GLN A 214 -10.49 -1.64 12.91
N ALA A 215 -11.19 -0.57 12.50
CA ALA A 215 -12.13 0.16 13.32
C ALA A 215 -13.31 -0.71 13.77
N LEU A 216 -13.84 -1.55 12.88
CA LEU A 216 -14.94 -2.48 13.19
C LEU A 216 -14.53 -3.58 14.17
N LYS A 217 -13.28 -4.05 14.08
CA LYS A 217 -12.70 -5.07 14.97
C LYS A 217 -12.14 -4.49 16.28
N ALA A 218 -12.20 -3.17 16.46
CA ALA A 218 -11.63 -2.45 17.61
C ALA A 218 -10.13 -2.73 17.84
N GLU A 219 -9.39 -2.99 16.76
CA GLU A 219 -7.96 -3.24 16.83
C GLU A 219 -7.19 -1.91 16.91
N GLY A 220 -6.70 -1.54 18.11
CA GLY A 220 -5.71 -0.48 18.30
C GLY A 220 -6.26 0.95 18.45
N ILE A 221 -5.48 1.94 17.98
CA ILE A 221 -5.74 3.39 18.14
C ILE A 221 -6.91 3.87 17.24
N ILE A 222 -7.27 3.07 16.22
CA ILE A 222 -8.30 3.39 15.22
C ILE A 222 -9.56 2.60 15.55
N ASN A 223 -10.67 3.31 15.73
CA ASN A 223 -11.97 2.76 16.10
C ASN A 223 -13.09 3.40 15.28
N ARG A 224 -14.32 2.89 15.42
CA ARG A 224 -15.49 3.36 14.65
C ARG A 224 -15.73 4.87 14.75
N GLN A 225 -15.33 5.50 15.85
CA GLN A 225 -15.56 6.92 16.12
C GLN A 225 -14.51 7.85 15.47
N ASN A 226 -13.34 7.33 15.08
CA ASN A 226 -12.25 8.14 14.53
C ASN A 226 -11.78 7.69 13.13
N VAL A 227 -12.38 6.63 12.58
CA VAL A 227 -12.01 6.07 11.27
C VAL A 227 -12.18 7.07 10.13
N ILE A 228 -13.26 7.86 10.14
CA ILE A 228 -13.52 8.88 9.11
C ILE A 228 -12.49 9.99 9.19
N PHE A 229 -12.10 10.39 10.41
CA PHE A 229 -11.03 11.37 10.62
C PHE A 229 -9.70 10.86 10.05
N TYR A 230 -9.31 9.62 10.37
CA TYR A 230 -8.06 9.03 9.83
C TYR A 230 -8.10 8.84 8.31
N ALA A 231 -9.22 8.37 7.76
CA ALA A 231 -9.43 8.23 6.31
C ALA A 231 -9.31 9.57 5.57
N THR A 232 -9.90 10.62 6.13
CA THR A 232 -9.88 11.97 5.55
C THR A 232 -8.49 12.59 5.66
N ALA A 233 -7.86 12.51 6.85
CA ALA A 233 -6.49 12.96 7.06
C ALA A 233 -5.50 12.25 6.14
N PHE A 234 -5.67 10.93 5.97
CA PHE A 234 -4.92 10.10 5.04
C PHE A 234 -5.05 10.61 3.60
N THR A 235 -6.29 10.86 3.15
CA THR A 235 -6.57 11.32 1.77
C THR A 235 -5.93 12.67 1.49
N ILE A 236 -6.05 13.62 2.43
CA ILE A 236 -5.51 14.97 2.30
C ILE A 236 -3.98 14.95 2.33
N ALA A 237 -3.36 14.23 3.27
CA ALA A 237 -1.90 14.17 3.40
C ALA A 237 -1.24 13.52 2.18
N TYR A 238 -1.86 12.47 1.63
CA TYR A 238 -1.32 11.76 0.48
C TYR A 238 -1.52 12.53 -0.83
N GLY A 239 -2.69 13.13 -1.04
CA GLY A 239 -2.94 14.01 -2.19
C GLY A 239 -2.02 15.23 -2.20
N ALA A 240 -1.82 15.85 -1.03
CA ALA A 240 -0.91 16.99 -0.90
C ALA A 240 0.55 16.61 -1.15
N SER A 241 1.05 15.51 -0.57
CA SER A 241 2.44 15.09 -0.75
C SER A 241 2.75 14.75 -2.22
N SER A 242 1.85 14.06 -2.92
CA SER A 242 2.04 13.74 -4.35
C SER A 242 2.08 14.99 -5.24
N PHE A 243 1.30 16.02 -4.90
CA PHE A 243 1.31 17.31 -5.60
C PHE A 243 2.62 18.09 -5.37
N PHE A 244 3.12 18.14 -4.12
CA PHE A 244 4.38 18.85 -3.81
C PHE A 244 5.63 18.15 -4.36
N LEU A 245 5.55 16.85 -4.67
CA LEU A 245 6.61 16.07 -5.29
C LEU A 245 6.71 16.28 -6.81
N THR A 246 5.62 16.67 -7.48
CA THR A 246 5.50 16.71 -8.94
C THR A 246 5.39 18.11 -9.54
N ALA A 247 5.34 19.15 -8.71
CA ALA A 247 5.33 20.53 -9.19
C ALA A 247 6.68 20.93 -9.83
N ASP A 248 6.65 21.78 -10.88
CA ASP A 248 7.84 22.23 -11.63
C ASP A 248 8.86 23.02 -10.78
N GLU A 249 8.44 23.57 -9.63
CA GLU A 249 9.29 24.11 -8.55
C GLU A 249 9.11 23.32 -7.24
N GLY A 250 8.97 22.01 -7.35
CA GLY A 250 8.72 21.12 -6.23
C GLY A 250 9.79 21.24 -5.14
N LEU A 251 9.43 20.81 -3.94
CA LEU A 251 10.34 20.79 -2.78
C LEU A 251 11.52 19.81 -2.96
N ILE A 252 11.53 19.03 -4.05
CA ILE A 252 12.52 17.99 -4.37
C ILE A 252 13.05 18.20 -5.79
N SER A 253 14.38 18.16 -5.92
CA SER A 253 15.10 18.34 -7.19
C SER A 253 15.18 17.10 -8.09
N ASP A 254 15.00 15.88 -7.54
CA ASP A 254 15.02 14.63 -8.29
C ASP A 254 13.86 13.67 -7.88
N PRO A 255 12.62 13.95 -8.33
CA PRO A 255 11.46 13.11 -8.01
C PRO A 255 11.55 11.71 -8.62
N LYS A 256 12.33 11.50 -9.70
CA LYS A 256 12.55 10.18 -10.30
C LYS A 256 13.26 9.24 -9.35
N THR A 257 14.34 9.70 -8.72
CA THR A 257 15.08 8.88 -7.76
C THR A 257 14.24 8.59 -6.51
N VAL A 258 13.49 9.56 -6.03
CA VAL A 258 12.56 9.36 -4.89
C VAL A 258 11.48 8.33 -5.24
N GLY A 259 10.87 8.40 -6.42
CA GLY A 259 9.91 7.42 -6.91
C GLY A 259 10.50 6.01 -7.00
N ARG A 260 11.69 5.86 -7.61
CA ARG A 260 12.38 4.56 -7.70
C ARG A 260 12.66 3.94 -6.33
N VAL A 261 13.23 4.72 -5.41
CA VAL A 261 13.52 4.28 -4.03
C VAL A 261 12.22 3.89 -3.32
N ALA A 262 11.15 4.67 -3.51
CA ALA A 262 9.84 4.35 -2.95
C ALA A 262 9.30 3.01 -3.44
N HIS A 263 9.31 2.73 -4.74
CA HIS A 263 8.83 1.45 -5.26
C HIS A 263 9.70 0.27 -4.79
N ILE A 264 11.02 0.44 -4.65
CA ILE A 264 11.91 -0.58 -4.05
C ILE A 264 11.50 -0.85 -2.60
N ILE A 265 11.21 0.20 -1.82
CA ILE A 265 10.74 0.08 -0.44
C ILE A 265 9.40 -0.65 -0.37
N VAL A 266 8.45 -0.33 -1.25
CA VAL A 266 7.16 -1.06 -1.32
C VAL A 266 7.38 -2.53 -1.62
N LEU A 267 8.25 -2.88 -2.58
CA LEU A 267 8.53 -4.26 -2.92
C LEU A 267 9.16 -5.02 -1.74
N ALA A 268 10.19 -4.45 -1.11
CA ALA A 268 10.85 -5.06 0.04
C ALA A 268 9.92 -5.21 1.24
N SER A 269 9.16 -4.16 1.58
CA SER A 269 8.20 -4.17 2.67
C SER A 269 7.03 -5.12 2.38
N GLY A 270 6.57 -5.21 1.14
CA GLY A 270 5.51 -6.12 0.75
C GLY A 270 5.95 -7.59 0.77
N MET A 271 7.19 -7.91 0.41
CA MET A 271 7.77 -9.25 0.66
C MET A 271 7.77 -9.58 2.16
N LEU A 272 8.18 -8.63 3.01
CA LEU A 272 8.14 -8.81 4.45
C LEU A 272 6.71 -9.03 4.95
N VAL A 273 5.74 -8.29 4.44
CA VAL A 273 4.31 -8.45 4.77
C VAL A 273 3.80 -9.84 4.40
N LEU A 274 4.20 -10.37 3.24
CA LEU A 274 3.89 -11.75 2.83
C LEU A 274 4.38 -12.76 3.86
N LEU A 275 5.63 -12.63 4.31
CA LEU A 275 6.20 -13.50 5.34
C LEU A 275 5.49 -13.33 6.68
N LEU A 276 5.30 -12.10 7.14
CA LEU A 276 4.67 -11.80 8.43
C LEU A 276 3.20 -12.25 8.50
N ALA A 277 2.43 -12.06 7.44
CA ALA A 277 1.04 -12.50 7.38
C ALA A 277 0.94 -14.02 7.53
N ASN A 278 1.80 -14.75 6.84
CA ASN A 278 1.88 -16.21 6.93
C ASN A 278 2.43 -16.68 8.30
N TYR A 279 3.45 -16.02 8.85
CA TYR A 279 3.98 -16.32 10.18
C TYR A 279 2.93 -16.12 11.29
N ASN A 280 2.18 -15.04 11.23
CA ASN A 280 1.12 -14.74 12.20
C ASN A 280 -0.02 -15.77 12.11
N PHE A 281 -0.34 -16.22 10.90
CA PHE A 281 -1.30 -17.30 10.70
C PHE A 281 -0.81 -18.62 11.31
N LEU A 282 0.45 -19.01 11.03
CA LEU A 282 1.07 -20.23 11.56
C LEU A 282 1.14 -20.28 13.09
N THR A 283 1.51 -19.18 13.74
CA THR A 283 1.75 -19.15 15.19
C THR A 283 0.48 -19.00 16.01
N GLY A 284 -0.70 -18.88 15.37
CA GLY A 284 -1.96 -18.61 16.07
C GLY A 284 -1.95 -17.31 16.87
N ARG A 285 -0.92 -16.45 16.71
CA ARG A 285 -0.85 -15.14 17.33
C ARG A 285 -1.90 -14.26 16.66
N GLY A 286 -3.06 -14.26 17.28
CA GLY A 286 -4.23 -13.57 16.79
C GLY A 286 -4.02 -12.05 16.67
N LEU A 287 -4.01 -11.56 15.42
CA LEU A 287 -4.98 -10.54 15.00
C LEU A 287 -6.30 -11.23 14.58
N MET A 288 -6.62 -12.32 15.27
CA MET A 288 -7.67 -13.27 14.97
C MET A 288 -8.80 -13.03 15.96
N LYS A 289 -9.76 -12.23 15.55
CA LYS A 289 -11.17 -12.47 15.86
C LYS A 289 -12.04 -11.78 14.82
N LYS A 290 -12.77 -12.65 14.09
CA LYS A 290 -13.90 -12.40 13.18
C LYS A 290 -13.57 -11.71 11.87
N GLY A 291 -13.99 -12.29 10.75
CA GLY A 291 -13.87 -11.69 9.42
C GLY A 291 -14.69 -10.39 9.32
N PHE A 292 -14.38 -9.52 8.35
CA PHE A 292 -15.16 -8.29 8.07
C PHE A 292 -16.68 -8.52 8.01
N PHE A 293 -17.11 -9.61 7.36
CA PHE A 293 -18.53 -9.97 7.24
C PHE A 293 -19.14 -10.49 8.54
N GLU A 294 -18.36 -11.12 9.41
CA GLU A 294 -18.82 -11.55 10.74
C GLU A 294 -18.91 -10.35 11.69
N ALA A 295 -17.95 -9.42 11.62
CA ALA A 295 -17.99 -8.16 12.36
C ALA A 295 -19.19 -7.27 11.97
N LEU A 296 -19.64 -7.33 10.72
CA LEU A 296 -20.87 -6.68 10.25
C LEU A 296 -22.15 -7.42 10.68
N ARG A 297 -22.09 -8.75 10.87
CA ARG A 297 -23.24 -9.56 11.31
C ARG A 297 -23.50 -9.53 12.81
N GLY A 298 -22.60 -8.95 13.61
CA GLY A 298 -22.83 -8.73 15.04
C GLY A 298 -22.93 -10.01 15.89
N GLN A 299 -22.45 -11.15 15.38
CA GLN A 299 -22.23 -12.37 16.19
C GLN A 299 -20.85 -12.32 16.81
#